data_AF-A0A7Z9H5V6-F1
#
_entry.id   AF-A0A7Z9H5V6-F1
#
_cell.length_a   1.000
_cell.length_b   1.000
_cell.length_c   1.000
_cell.angle_alpha   90.00
_cell.angle_beta   90.00
_cell.angle_gamma   90.00
#
_symmetry.space_group_name_H-M   'P 1'
#
loop_
_entity.id
_entity.type
_entity.pdbx_description
1 polymer ?
#
loop_
_entity_poly.entity_id
_entity_poly.type
_entity_poly.pdbx_seq_one_letter_code
_entity_poly.pdbx_strand_id
1 'polypeptide(L)'
;MRKRFFILSILLLAPVVNAQDPDYLLYILDSGAPTDASIDLTVRLDNLGELVSAYSYGVCHDPAVLQLDDATEVGTDTADANGGNPPWFFSLNVYPAPVPGESAVAGWNMAAVIDLFGQFFFPPAIDYTLGVGTYTVLGSAGTSTVVETCNSVGDPPYNVVLELFGNIAIPTQIPGIISIVTCDSLPDCDGNGENDYCDIANGAGDCDGDGELDSCEIANGALDCDSDGVPDPCQLQEGEEDCDQNGVLDACDLANPDLDCDGNGLLDGCEIDPGSDQNGDGILDSCQDFIRGDCNAIGTIDLADAIFLLGYLFGSSGVVSCADACDINDDGAIDVADAISILSALFSGGEPPGQPFPFCGLDPTDDTLECEGFDSCA
;
A
#
# COMPACT_ATOMS: atom_id res chain seq x y z
N MET A 1 -26.76 -54.73 -70.66
CA MET A 1 -25.81 -53.65 -70.34
C MET A 1 -26.25 -52.97 -69.04
N ARG A 2 -25.27 -52.70 -68.17
CA ARG A 2 -25.27 -52.30 -66.75
C ARG A 2 -26.48 -51.52 -66.19
N LYS A 3 -27.13 -52.07 -65.16
CA LYS A 3 -27.92 -51.30 -64.16
C LYS A 3 -26.92 -50.62 -63.21
N ARG A 4 -26.97 -49.29 -63.09
CA ARG A 4 -26.15 -48.52 -62.14
C ARG A 4 -26.90 -48.44 -60.80
N PHE A 5 -26.29 -48.95 -59.74
CA PHE A 5 -26.73 -48.71 -58.36
C PHE A 5 -26.12 -47.37 -57.91
N PHE A 6 -26.96 -46.42 -57.52
CA PHE A 6 -26.54 -45.23 -56.78
C PHE A 6 -26.52 -45.60 -55.30
N ILE A 7 -25.34 -45.59 -54.68
CA ILE A 7 -25.20 -45.67 -53.22
C ILE A 7 -25.34 -44.23 -52.71
N LEU A 8 -26.46 -43.95 -52.04
CA LEU A 8 -26.67 -42.69 -51.33
C LEU A 8 -25.95 -42.80 -49.97
N SER A 9 -24.77 -42.19 -49.85
CA SER A 9 -24.13 -42.00 -48.55
C SER A 9 -24.91 -40.92 -47.79
N ILE A 10 -25.60 -41.34 -46.75
CA ILE A 10 -26.19 -40.44 -45.75
C ILE A 10 -25.03 -40.05 -44.83
N LEU A 11 -24.49 -38.84 -45.03
CA LEU A 11 -23.55 -38.21 -44.12
C LEU A 11 -24.34 -37.77 -42.88
N LEU A 12 -24.24 -38.51 -41.78
CA LEU A 12 -24.69 -38.02 -40.47
C LEU A 12 -23.75 -36.87 -40.08
N LEU A 13 -24.24 -35.63 -40.12
CA LEU A 13 -23.63 -34.53 -39.38
C LEU A 13 -23.89 -34.78 -37.89
N ALA A 14 -22.84 -35.13 -37.15
CA ALA A 14 -22.86 -34.99 -35.70
C ALA A 14 -22.96 -33.49 -35.34
N PRO A 15 -23.65 -33.10 -34.26
CA PRO A 15 -23.57 -31.74 -33.76
C PRO A 15 -22.10 -31.45 -33.41
N VAL A 16 -21.61 -30.28 -33.83
CA VAL A 16 -20.32 -29.75 -33.41
C VAL A 16 -20.42 -29.50 -31.91
N VAL A 17 -19.82 -30.38 -31.11
CA VAL A 17 -19.49 -30.04 -29.72
C VAL A 17 -18.28 -29.11 -29.84
N ASN A 18 -18.45 -27.81 -29.62
CA ASN A 18 -17.30 -26.94 -29.46
C ASN A 18 -16.58 -27.42 -28.19
N ALA A 19 -15.38 -27.99 -28.37
CA ALA A 19 -14.54 -28.35 -27.25
C ALA A 19 -14.12 -27.08 -26.50
N GLN A 20 -14.02 -27.17 -25.17
CA GLN A 20 -13.39 -26.12 -24.38
C GLN A 20 -11.95 -25.93 -24.84
N ASP A 21 -11.53 -24.67 -24.87
CA ASP A 21 -10.18 -24.28 -25.23
C ASP A 21 -9.32 -24.24 -23.96
N PRO A 22 -8.27 -25.08 -23.84
CA PRO A 22 -7.41 -25.10 -22.67
C PRO A 22 -6.50 -23.88 -22.56
N ASP A 23 -6.38 -23.07 -23.62
CA ASP A 23 -5.56 -21.85 -23.59
C ASP A 23 -6.26 -20.70 -22.83
N TYR A 24 -7.55 -20.86 -22.48
CA TYR A 24 -8.30 -19.91 -21.67
C TYR A 24 -8.94 -20.61 -20.48
N LEU A 25 -8.57 -20.20 -19.27
CA LEU A 25 -9.09 -20.78 -18.03
C LEU A 25 -9.97 -19.77 -17.32
N LEU A 26 -11.26 -20.06 -17.21
CA LEU A 26 -12.21 -19.26 -16.44
C LEU A 26 -12.54 -20.00 -15.15
N TYR A 27 -12.15 -19.43 -14.01
CA TYR A 27 -12.25 -20.11 -12.72
C TYR A 27 -12.77 -19.20 -11.62
N ILE A 28 -13.37 -19.83 -10.61
CA ILE A 28 -13.81 -19.18 -9.39
C ILE A 28 -12.92 -19.72 -8.27
N LEU A 29 -12.40 -18.84 -7.43
CA LEU A 29 -11.53 -19.25 -6.33
C LEU A 29 -12.32 -20.05 -5.29
N ASP A 30 -11.69 -21.09 -4.74
CA ASP A 30 -12.21 -21.78 -3.57
C ASP A 30 -12.24 -20.80 -2.37
N SER A 31 -13.22 -20.98 -1.48
CA SER A 31 -13.34 -20.17 -0.27
C SER A 31 -13.89 -21.01 0.88
N GLY A 32 -13.74 -20.53 2.11
CA GLY A 32 -14.26 -21.16 3.30
C GLY A 32 -14.75 -20.14 4.31
N ALA A 33 -15.98 -20.30 4.79
CA ALA A 33 -16.56 -19.39 5.78
C ALA A 33 -17.66 -20.08 6.60
N PRO A 34 -17.90 -19.65 7.84
CA PRO A 34 -18.98 -20.20 8.66
C PRO A 34 -20.35 -19.72 8.19
N THR A 35 -21.40 -20.32 8.77
CA THR A 35 -22.78 -19.86 8.56
C THR A 35 -22.93 -18.39 8.97
N ASP A 36 -23.74 -17.64 8.21
CA ASP A 36 -24.03 -16.21 8.33
C ASP A 36 -22.88 -15.26 7.96
N ALA A 37 -21.70 -15.79 7.60
CA ALA A 37 -20.60 -14.99 7.08
C ALA A 37 -20.91 -14.37 5.71
N SER A 38 -20.38 -13.17 5.47
CA SER A 38 -20.31 -12.57 4.14
C SER A 38 -18.98 -12.94 3.48
N ILE A 39 -19.01 -13.40 2.24
CA ILE A 39 -17.83 -13.76 1.45
C ILE A 39 -17.89 -13.16 0.05
N ASP A 40 -16.73 -12.78 -0.47
CA ASP A 40 -16.56 -12.35 -1.86
C ASP A 40 -15.97 -13.48 -2.70
N LEU A 41 -16.65 -13.81 -3.80
CA LEU A 41 -16.21 -14.82 -4.75
C LEU A 41 -15.83 -14.16 -6.07
N THR A 42 -14.55 -14.26 -6.40
CA THR A 42 -13.96 -13.65 -7.60
C THR A 42 -13.97 -14.62 -8.78
N VAL A 43 -14.41 -14.13 -9.94
CA VAL A 43 -14.24 -14.82 -11.23
C VAL A 43 -12.93 -14.35 -11.87
N ARG A 44 -12.03 -15.29 -12.15
CA ARG A 44 -10.71 -15.05 -12.74
C ARG A 44 -10.61 -15.64 -14.14
N LEU A 45 -9.79 -15.01 -14.98
CA LEU A 45 -9.43 -15.49 -16.31
C LEU A 45 -7.91 -15.57 -16.47
N ASP A 46 -7.40 -16.76 -16.75
CA ASP A 46 -6.07 -16.92 -17.36
C ASP A 46 -6.23 -16.97 -18.87
N ASN A 47 -5.55 -16.05 -19.55
CA ASN A 47 -5.45 -16.02 -20.99
C ASN A 47 -4.03 -16.42 -21.41
N LEU A 48 -3.87 -17.64 -21.92
CA LEU A 48 -2.62 -18.14 -22.51
C LEU A 48 -2.67 -18.15 -24.05
N GLY A 49 -3.79 -17.71 -24.63
CA GLY A 49 -4.08 -17.79 -26.06
C GLY A 49 -3.81 -16.48 -26.81
N GLU A 50 -4.82 -16.01 -27.55
CA GLU A 50 -4.78 -14.77 -28.31
C GLU A 50 -5.43 -13.61 -27.53
N LEU A 51 -5.45 -12.42 -28.14
CA LEU A 51 -6.10 -11.25 -27.58
C LEU A 51 -7.62 -11.48 -27.45
N VAL A 52 -8.17 -11.24 -26.26
CA VAL A 52 -9.63 -11.29 -26.00
C VAL A 52 -10.21 -9.87 -26.13
N SER A 53 -11.26 -9.71 -26.94
CA SER A 53 -11.92 -8.42 -27.21
C SER A 53 -13.27 -8.25 -26.52
N ALA A 54 -13.92 -9.36 -26.18
CA ALA A 54 -15.16 -9.36 -25.42
C ALA A 54 -15.34 -10.70 -24.70
N TYR A 55 -16.18 -10.73 -23.69
CA TYR A 55 -16.60 -11.97 -23.04
C TYR A 55 -18.03 -11.86 -22.54
N SER A 56 -18.65 -13.01 -22.30
CA SER A 56 -19.86 -13.12 -21.51
C SER A 56 -19.84 -14.41 -20.71
N TYR A 57 -20.42 -14.39 -19.50
CA TYR A 57 -20.62 -15.58 -18.69
C TYR A 57 -21.76 -15.37 -17.68
N GLY A 58 -22.33 -16.47 -17.20
CA GLY A 58 -23.17 -16.50 -16.00
C GLY A 58 -22.45 -17.21 -14.86
N VAL A 59 -22.80 -16.90 -13.62
CA VAL A 59 -22.35 -17.57 -12.40
C VAL A 59 -23.58 -18.08 -11.64
N CYS A 60 -23.56 -19.35 -11.28
CA CYS A 60 -24.63 -20.08 -10.62
C CYS A 60 -24.19 -20.58 -9.25
N HIS A 61 -25.11 -20.61 -8.30
CA HIS A 61 -24.92 -21.20 -6.97
C HIS A 61 -26.19 -21.89 -6.48
N ASP A 62 -26.08 -22.69 -5.43
CA ASP A 62 -27.24 -23.24 -4.71
C ASP A 62 -27.84 -22.17 -3.77
N PRO A 63 -29.04 -21.64 -4.05
CA PRO A 63 -29.68 -20.61 -3.22
C PRO A 63 -30.12 -21.12 -1.84
N ALA A 64 -30.08 -22.44 -1.59
CA ALA A 64 -30.32 -22.99 -0.26
C ALA A 64 -29.08 -22.91 0.64
N VAL A 65 -27.91 -22.65 0.07
CA VAL A 65 -26.62 -22.68 0.77
C VAL A 65 -25.90 -21.32 0.72
N LEU A 66 -26.06 -20.56 -0.35
CA LEU A 66 -25.54 -19.21 -0.49
C LEU A 66 -26.66 -18.27 -0.89
N GLN A 67 -26.69 -17.08 -0.32
CA GLN A 67 -27.52 -15.98 -0.77
C GLN A 67 -26.62 -14.98 -1.49
N LEU A 68 -26.91 -14.71 -2.76
CA LEU A 68 -26.24 -13.63 -3.50
C LEU A 68 -26.81 -12.28 -3.06
N ASP A 69 -25.97 -11.44 -2.48
CA ASP A 69 -26.33 -10.11 -1.99
C ASP A 69 -26.06 -9.04 -3.03
N ASP A 70 -24.89 -9.09 -3.69
CA ASP A 70 -24.53 -8.17 -4.78
C ASP A 70 -23.51 -8.80 -5.75
N ALA A 71 -23.32 -8.18 -6.92
CA ALA A 71 -22.19 -8.47 -7.80
C ALA A 71 -21.68 -7.20 -8.49
N THR A 72 -20.36 -7.08 -8.65
CA THR A 72 -19.69 -5.87 -9.10
C THR A 72 -18.46 -6.16 -9.97
N GLU A 73 -18.15 -5.22 -10.85
CA GLU A 73 -16.92 -5.07 -11.61
C GLU A 73 -15.97 -4.02 -11.02
N VAL A 74 -16.41 -3.25 -10.01
CA VAL A 74 -15.59 -2.20 -9.41
C VAL A 74 -14.35 -2.83 -8.76
N GLY A 75 -13.18 -2.27 -9.03
CA GLY A 75 -11.91 -2.78 -8.52
C GLY A 75 -11.36 -4.00 -9.28
N THR A 76 -11.97 -4.39 -10.40
CA THR A 76 -11.49 -5.51 -11.23
C THR A 76 -10.80 -5.02 -12.50
N ASP A 77 -10.04 -5.90 -13.17
CA ASP A 77 -9.43 -5.62 -14.48
C ASP A 77 -10.48 -5.27 -15.55
N THR A 78 -11.75 -5.67 -15.36
CA THR A 78 -12.85 -5.28 -16.23
C THR A 78 -13.14 -3.79 -16.13
N ALA A 79 -13.14 -3.20 -14.93
CA ALA A 79 -13.43 -1.78 -14.74
C ALA A 79 -12.45 -0.86 -15.48
N ASP A 80 -11.24 -1.35 -15.77
CA ASP A 80 -10.17 -0.60 -16.41
C ASP A 80 -9.77 -1.15 -17.80
N ALA A 81 -10.54 -2.08 -18.35
CA ALA A 81 -10.19 -2.85 -19.53
C ALA A 81 -9.95 -2.00 -20.80
N ASN A 82 -10.53 -0.80 -20.89
CA ASN A 82 -10.44 0.10 -22.04
C ASN A 82 -9.37 1.20 -21.83
N GLY A 83 -8.14 0.76 -21.55
CA GLY A 83 -7.00 1.66 -21.35
C GLY A 83 -7.09 2.49 -20.07
N GLY A 84 -7.52 1.87 -18.96
CA GLY A 84 -7.79 2.55 -17.69
C GLY A 84 -9.17 3.20 -17.63
N ASN A 85 -10.09 2.79 -18.50
CA ASN A 85 -11.49 3.21 -18.48
C ASN A 85 -12.41 1.99 -18.49
N PRO A 86 -13.68 2.14 -18.09
CA PRO A 86 -14.69 1.11 -18.23
C PRO A 86 -14.80 0.59 -19.67
N PRO A 87 -15.22 -0.69 -19.84
CA PRO A 87 -15.30 -1.29 -21.15
C PRO A 87 -16.34 -0.56 -22.00
N TRP A 88 -16.14 -0.56 -23.32
CA TRP A 88 -17.03 0.14 -24.25
C TRP A 88 -18.50 -0.23 -24.08
N PHE A 89 -18.75 -1.51 -23.79
CA PHE A 89 -20.05 -1.98 -23.35
C PHE A 89 -19.87 -2.85 -22.12
N PHE A 90 -20.75 -2.64 -21.14
CA PHE A 90 -20.82 -3.44 -19.93
C PHE A 90 -22.29 -3.78 -19.63
N SER A 91 -22.52 -5.00 -19.17
CA SER A 91 -23.79 -5.42 -18.60
C SER A 91 -23.53 -6.37 -17.44
N LEU A 92 -24.15 -6.11 -16.30
CA LEU A 92 -24.19 -7.00 -15.14
C LEU A 92 -25.64 -7.08 -14.64
N ASN A 93 -26.12 -8.29 -14.38
CA ASN A 93 -27.46 -8.51 -13.81
C ASN A 93 -27.41 -9.54 -12.69
N VAL A 94 -28.08 -9.22 -11.57
CA VAL A 94 -28.17 -10.05 -10.37
C VAL A 94 -29.55 -10.72 -10.30
N TYR A 95 -29.57 -12.02 -10.02
CA TYR A 95 -30.76 -12.87 -9.88
C TYR A 95 -30.71 -13.57 -8.52
N PRO A 96 -31.15 -12.88 -7.45
CA PRO A 96 -30.95 -13.33 -6.06
C PRO A 96 -31.83 -14.53 -5.67
N ALA A 97 -32.80 -14.90 -6.51
CA ALA A 97 -33.65 -16.07 -6.29
C ALA A 97 -33.97 -16.74 -7.64
N PRO A 98 -34.28 -18.06 -7.63
CA PRO A 98 -34.71 -18.75 -8.83
C PRO A 98 -35.90 -18.08 -9.50
N VAL A 99 -35.81 -17.81 -10.79
CA VAL A 99 -36.90 -17.21 -11.56
C VAL A 99 -38.04 -18.23 -11.72
N PRO A 100 -39.29 -17.93 -11.29
CA PRO A 100 -40.40 -18.87 -11.41
C PRO A 100 -40.69 -19.24 -12.87
N GLY A 101 -40.40 -20.49 -13.26
CA GLY A 101 -40.69 -21.02 -14.60
C GLY A 101 -39.44 -21.34 -15.45
N GLU A 102 -38.25 -21.01 -14.97
CA GLU A 102 -36.97 -21.38 -15.57
C GLU A 102 -36.13 -22.20 -14.58
N SER A 103 -34.97 -22.72 -15.00
CA SER A 103 -34.10 -23.55 -14.16
C SER A 103 -33.92 -22.94 -12.77
N ALA A 104 -34.07 -23.78 -11.74
CA ALA A 104 -34.15 -23.39 -10.33
C ALA A 104 -32.79 -22.92 -9.75
N VAL A 105 -32.14 -21.93 -10.36
CA VAL A 105 -30.77 -21.51 -10.03
C VAL A 105 -30.74 -20.00 -9.84
N ALA A 106 -30.13 -19.55 -8.74
CA ALA A 106 -29.84 -18.15 -8.48
C ALA A 106 -28.41 -17.83 -8.95
N GLY A 107 -28.12 -16.56 -9.20
CA GLY A 107 -26.83 -16.20 -9.76
C GLY A 107 -26.77 -14.79 -10.31
N TRP A 108 -25.71 -14.51 -11.05
CA TRP A 108 -25.54 -13.25 -11.77
C TRP A 108 -24.94 -13.54 -13.14
N ASN A 109 -25.07 -12.60 -14.06
CA ASN A 109 -24.38 -12.66 -15.34
C ASN A 109 -23.66 -11.36 -15.64
N MET A 110 -22.62 -11.49 -16.46
CA MET A 110 -21.81 -10.36 -16.88
C MET A 110 -21.41 -10.51 -18.34
N ALA A 111 -21.36 -9.39 -19.05
CA ALA A 111 -20.80 -9.31 -20.39
C ALA A 111 -20.10 -7.98 -20.58
N ALA A 112 -18.93 -8.01 -21.21
CA ALA A 112 -18.18 -6.82 -21.54
C ALA A 112 -17.67 -6.89 -22.98
N VAL A 113 -17.75 -5.77 -23.69
CA VAL A 113 -16.98 -5.53 -24.92
C VAL A 113 -15.91 -4.51 -24.55
N ILE A 114 -14.65 -4.93 -24.55
CA ILE A 114 -13.54 -4.13 -24.01
C ILE A 114 -13.41 -2.82 -24.78
N ASP A 115 -13.14 -2.93 -26.08
CA ASP A 115 -13.09 -1.78 -26.98
C ASP A 115 -13.62 -2.16 -28.36
N LEU A 116 -14.73 -1.54 -28.76
CA LEU A 116 -15.35 -1.77 -30.07
C LEU A 116 -14.45 -1.32 -31.23
N PHE A 117 -13.54 -0.36 -31.01
CA PHE A 117 -12.61 0.12 -32.04
C PHE A 117 -11.30 -0.66 -32.08
N GLY A 118 -11.11 -1.59 -31.14
CA GLY A 118 -10.01 -2.53 -31.14
C GLY A 118 -8.64 -1.90 -30.90
N GLN A 119 -8.54 -0.96 -29.96
CA GLN A 119 -7.28 -0.47 -29.42
C GLN A 119 -6.87 -1.21 -28.14
N PHE A 120 -7.84 -1.61 -27.33
CA PHE A 120 -7.62 -2.29 -26.04
C PHE A 120 -8.27 -3.67 -25.99
N PHE A 121 -7.58 -4.60 -25.32
CA PHE A 121 -7.89 -6.03 -25.24
C PHE A 121 -7.30 -6.60 -23.97
N PHE A 122 -7.73 -7.80 -23.58
CA PHE A 122 -6.93 -8.61 -22.64
C PHE A 122 -5.87 -9.39 -23.42
N PRO A 123 -4.57 -9.02 -23.30
CA PRO A 123 -3.50 -9.82 -23.87
C PRO A 123 -3.29 -11.14 -23.11
N PRO A 124 -2.39 -12.00 -23.59
CA PRO A 124 -2.03 -13.20 -22.84
C PRO A 124 -1.36 -12.83 -21.52
N ALA A 125 -2.04 -13.12 -20.42
CA ALA A 125 -1.60 -13.01 -19.04
C ALA A 125 -2.48 -13.90 -18.14
N ILE A 126 -2.05 -14.06 -16.90
CA ILE A 126 -2.78 -14.83 -15.88
C ILE A 126 -3.43 -13.88 -14.88
N ASP A 127 -4.39 -14.41 -14.12
CA ASP A 127 -5.04 -13.75 -12.97
C ASP A 127 -5.88 -12.49 -13.30
N TYR A 128 -6.46 -12.36 -14.50
CA TYR A 128 -7.42 -11.28 -14.75
C TYR A 128 -8.65 -11.41 -13.86
N THR A 129 -8.96 -10.38 -13.10
CA THR A 129 -10.18 -10.24 -12.29
C THR A 129 -11.30 -9.76 -13.19
N LEU A 130 -12.31 -10.61 -13.43
CA LEU A 130 -13.43 -10.20 -14.27
C LEU A 130 -14.51 -9.51 -13.44
N GLY A 131 -14.99 -10.17 -12.39
CA GLY A 131 -16.06 -9.66 -11.52
C GLY A 131 -16.07 -10.38 -10.17
N VAL A 132 -16.72 -9.76 -9.19
CA VAL A 132 -16.83 -10.25 -7.82
C VAL A 132 -18.31 -10.35 -7.45
N GLY A 133 -18.72 -11.48 -6.90
CA GLY A 133 -20.04 -11.64 -6.28
C GLY A 133 -19.91 -11.70 -4.76
N THR A 134 -20.74 -10.96 -4.04
CA THR A 134 -20.80 -10.96 -2.57
C THR A 134 -21.95 -11.85 -2.13
N TYR A 135 -21.66 -12.79 -1.23
CA TYR A 135 -22.60 -13.82 -0.79
C TYR A 135 -22.67 -13.92 0.74
N THR A 136 -23.88 -14.09 1.27
CA THR A 136 -24.10 -14.57 2.64
C THR A 136 -24.18 -16.10 2.67
N VAL A 137 -23.45 -16.74 3.58
CA VAL A 137 -23.44 -18.20 3.75
C VAL A 137 -24.63 -18.67 4.57
N LEU A 138 -25.55 -19.41 3.96
CA LEU A 138 -26.76 -19.95 4.61
C LEU A 138 -26.63 -21.43 5.03
N GLY A 139 -25.69 -22.17 4.42
CA GLY A 139 -25.58 -23.60 4.67
C GLY A 139 -25.04 -23.93 6.05
N SER A 140 -25.20 -25.20 6.43
CA SER A 140 -24.75 -25.69 7.74
C SER A 140 -23.28 -26.03 7.73
N ALA A 141 -22.60 -25.76 8.84
CA ALA A 141 -21.20 -26.09 9.03
C ALA A 141 -20.89 -27.60 8.83
N GLY A 142 -19.71 -27.89 8.29
CA GLY A 142 -19.28 -29.22 7.87
C GLY A 142 -19.82 -29.66 6.50
N THR A 143 -20.43 -28.75 5.74
CA THR A 143 -20.90 -29.01 4.37
C THR A 143 -20.10 -28.18 3.35
N SER A 144 -20.33 -28.41 2.06
CA SER A 144 -19.72 -27.61 1.00
C SER A 144 -20.73 -27.40 -0.12
N THR A 145 -20.63 -26.27 -0.80
CA THR A 145 -21.36 -26.02 -2.05
C THR A 145 -20.41 -25.68 -3.18
N VAL A 146 -20.92 -25.74 -4.41
CA VAL A 146 -20.20 -25.38 -5.61
C VAL A 146 -20.78 -24.07 -6.14
N VAL A 147 -19.88 -23.17 -6.54
CA VAL A 147 -20.21 -22.01 -7.37
C VAL A 147 -19.54 -22.23 -8.71
N GLU A 148 -20.32 -22.19 -9.78
CA GLU A 148 -19.86 -22.55 -11.11
C GLU A 148 -20.32 -21.54 -12.17
N THR A 149 -19.57 -21.46 -13.26
CA THR A 149 -20.04 -20.71 -14.43
C THR A 149 -21.13 -21.52 -15.15
N CYS A 150 -22.13 -20.83 -15.71
CA CYS A 150 -23.31 -21.49 -16.24
C CYS A 150 -23.97 -20.71 -17.40
N ASN A 151 -24.74 -21.43 -18.20
CA ASN A 151 -25.51 -20.90 -19.33
C ASN A 151 -27.01 -20.83 -19.04
N SER A 152 -27.40 -20.69 -17.77
CA SER A 152 -28.79 -20.77 -17.31
C SER A 152 -29.30 -19.52 -16.59
N VAL A 153 -28.44 -18.52 -16.37
CA VAL A 153 -28.80 -17.29 -15.65
C VAL A 153 -29.05 -16.15 -16.64
N GLY A 154 -30.24 -15.54 -16.52
CA GLY A 154 -30.74 -14.47 -17.39
C GLY A 154 -31.79 -14.94 -18.40
N ASP A 155 -32.59 -13.98 -18.90
CA ASP A 155 -33.58 -14.17 -19.96
C ASP A 155 -33.37 -13.12 -21.08
N PRO A 156 -32.76 -13.49 -22.23
CA PRO A 156 -32.19 -14.80 -22.53
C PRO A 156 -30.91 -15.09 -21.72
N PRO A 157 -30.55 -16.36 -21.50
CA PRO A 157 -29.38 -16.71 -20.70
C PRO A 157 -28.08 -16.36 -21.41
N TYR A 158 -27.08 -15.98 -20.62
CA TYR A 158 -25.75 -15.64 -21.14
C TYR A 158 -24.96 -16.92 -21.35
N ASN A 159 -24.30 -17.06 -22.50
CA ASN A 159 -23.38 -18.17 -22.74
C ASN A 159 -21.99 -17.81 -22.25
N VAL A 160 -21.26 -18.77 -21.69
CA VAL A 160 -19.85 -18.65 -21.33
C VAL A 160 -19.00 -18.69 -22.60
N VAL A 161 -18.57 -17.52 -23.07
CA VAL A 161 -17.78 -17.36 -24.31
C VAL A 161 -16.78 -16.21 -24.20
N LEU A 162 -15.67 -16.34 -24.92
CA LEU A 162 -14.70 -15.28 -25.19
C LEU A 162 -14.73 -14.97 -26.69
N GLU A 163 -14.62 -13.68 -27.04
CA GLU A 163 -14.57 -13.19 -28.41
C GLU A 163 -13.12 -12.85 -28.78
N LEU A 164 -12.66 -13.40 -29.90
CA LEU A 164 -11.29 -13.32 -30.42
C LEU A 164 -11.32 -12.74 -31.85
N PHE A 165 -11.73 -11.47 -32.00
CA PHE A 165 -11.76 -10.75 -33.28
C PHE A 165 -12.50 -11.47 -34.43
N GLY A 166 -13.73 -11.87 -34.17
CA GLY A 166 -14.62 -12.57 -35.09
C GLY A 166 -14.63 -14.09 -34.90
N ASN A 167 -13.81 -14.62 -33.99
CA ASN A 167 -13.87 -16.00 -33.54
C ASN A 167 -14.42 -16.09 -32.11
N ILE A 168 -14.94 -17.26 -31.74
CA ILE A 168 -15.45 -17.54 -30.40
C ILE A 168 -14.62 -18.67 -29.81
N ALA A 169 -14.08 -18.45 -28.61
CA ALA A 169 -13.53 -19.49 -27.77
C ALA A 169 -14.48 -19.79 -26.60
N ILE A 170 -14.55 -21.05 -26.20
CA ILE A 170 -15.24 -21.48 -24.98
C ILE A 170 -14.14 -21.79 -23.97
N PRO A 171 -13.97 -21.03 -22.89
CA PRO A 171 -12.90 -21.28 -21.94
C PRO A 171 -13.13 -22.59 -21.21
N THR A 172 -12.03 -23.20 -20.78
CA THR A 172 -12.06 -24.28 -19.79
C THR A 172 -12.58 -23.69 -18.47
N GLN A 173 -13.63 -24.27 -17.92
CA GLN A 173 -14.32 -23.76 -16.74
C GLN A 173 -13.94 -24.58 -15.53
N ILE A 174 -13.41 -23.95 -14.48
CA ILE A 174 -13.15 -24.58 -13.18
C ILE A 174 -14.12 -23.98 -12.16
N PRO A 175 -14.99 -24.79 -11.54
CA PRO A 175 -15.87 -24.30 -10.49
C PRO A 175 -15.09 -24.06 -9.19
N GLY A 176 -15.59 -23.13 -8.37
CA GLY A 176 -15.10 -22.89 -7.01
C GLY A 176 -15.87 -23.74 -6.00
N ILE A 177 -15.16 -24.27 -5.01
CA ILE A 177 -15.71 -25.02 -3.89
C ILE A 177 -15.75 -24.10 -2.67
N ILE A 178 -16.95 -23.93 -2.12
CA ILE A 178 -17.18 -23.13 -0.91
C ILE A 178 -17.40 -24.09 0.25
N SER A 179 -16.41 -24.16 1.14
CA SER A 179 -16.47 -25.01 2.33
C SER A 179 -17.12 -24.25 3.48
N ILE A 180 -18.23 -24.78 4.00
CA ILE A 180 -18.91 -24.20 5.14
C ILE A 180 -18.28 -24.79 6.37
N VAL A 181 -17.36 -24.04 6.97
CA VAL A 181 -16.51 -24.52 8.04
C VAL A 181 -17.21 -24.41 9.40
N THR A 182 -16.93 -25.34 10.31
CA THR A 182 -17.06 -25.07 11.76
C THR A 182 -15.80 -24.33 12.21
N CYS A 183 -15.78 -23.73 13.40
CA CYS A 183 -14.62 -23.06 14.00
C CYS A 183 -13.41 -23.99 14.29
N ASP A 184 -13.21 -25.07 13.52
CA ASP A 184 -12.30 -26.18 13.83
C ASP A 184 -11.37 -26.53 12.65
N SER A 185 -11.46 -25.84 11.51
CA SER A 185 -10.72 -26.21 10.29
C SER A 185 -10.09 -25.07 9.48
N LEU A 186 -9.91 -23.90 10.08
CA LEU A 186 -9.13 -22.77 9.51
C LEU A 186 -7.83 -22.60 10.31
N PRO A 187 -6.88 -21.73 9.87
CA PRO A 187 -5.74 -21.33 10.69
C PRO A 187 -6.20 -20.91 12.11
N ASP A 188 -5.45 -21.38 13.11
CA ASP A 188 -5.57 -21.07 14.54
C ASP A 188 -4.14 -20.70 14.94
N CYS A 189 -3.81 -19.43 14.71
CA CYS A 189 -2.46 -18.93 14.80
C CYS A 189 -2.01 -18.76 16.27
N ASP A 190 -2.94 -18.41 17.17
CA ASP A 190 -2.67 -18.23 18.60
C ASP A 190 -2.73 -19.55 19.40
N GLY A 191 -3.26 -20.62 18.79
CA GLY A 191 -3.34 -21.97 19.34
C GLY A 191 -4.37 -22.10 20.46
N ASN A 192 -5.37 -21.22 20.51
CA ASN A 192 -6.36 -21.19 21.58
C ASN A 192 -7.48 -22.23 21.38
N GLY A 193 -7.57 -22.82 20.18
CA GLY A 193 -8.55 -23.86 19.81
C GLY A 193 -9.86 -23.34 19.23
N GLU A 194 -10.02 -22.02 19.09
CA GLU A 194 -10.86 -21.33 18.11
C GLU A 194 -9.99 -21.01 16.88
N ASN A 195 -10.59 -20.72 15.73
CA ASN A 195 -9.82 -20.33 14.55
C ASN A 195 -9.85 -18.81 14.38
N ASP A 196 -8.87 -18.28 13.66
CA ASP A 196 -8.63 -16.83 13.55
C ASP A 196 -9.90 -16.10 13.10
N TYR A 197 -10.64 -16.66 12.13
CA TYR A 197 -11.94 -16.12 11.71
C TYR A 197 -12.97 -16.01 12.85
N CYS A 198 -13.10 -17.04 13.69
CA CYS A 198 -14.04 -17.04 14.82
C CYS A 198 -13.54 -16.12 15.94
N ASP A 199 -12.22 -16.00 16.15
CA ASP A 199 -11.64 -15.02 17.06
C ASP A 199 -11.98 -13.58 16.62
N ILE A 200 -11.84 -13.26 15.33
CA ILE A 200 -12.21 -11.96 14.74
C ILE A 200 -13.70 -11.68 14.93
N ALA A 201 -14.55 -12.66 14.61
CA ALA A 201 -16.00 -12.54 14.83
C ALA A 201 -16.38 -12.33 16.31
N ASN A 202 -15.54 -12.81 17.23
CA ASN A 202 -15.67 -12.60 18.67
C ASN A 202 -14.99 -11.31 19.18
N GLY A 203 -14.40 -10.52 18.29
CA GLY A 203 -13.82 -9.21 18.57
C GLY A 203 -12.31 -9.19 18.78
N ALA A 204 -11.58 -10.21 18.33
CA ALA A 204 -10.14 -10.11 18.13
C ALA A 204 -9.82 -9.12 17.00
N GLY A 205 -8.62 -8.53 17.04
CA GLY A 205 -8.14 -7.59 16.03
C GLY A 205 -7.78 -8.30 14.72
N ASP A 206 -8.21 -7.70 13.61
CA ASP A 206 -7.86 -7.99 12.21
C ASP A 206 -8.02 -6.67 11.46
N CYS A 207 -7.01 -5.82 11.59
CA CYS A 207 -7.07 -4.42 11.20
C CYS A 207 -6.96 -4.20 9.69
N ASP A 208 -6.29 -5.10 8.95
CA ASP A 208 -6.15 -5.03 7.50
C ASP A 208 -7.17 -5.90 6.73
N GLY A 209 -7.90 -6.77 7.44
CA GLY A 209 -9.00 -7.57 6.92
C GLY A 209 -8.54 -8.79 6.12
N ASP A 210 -7.30 -9.23 6.30
CA ASP A 210 -6.74 -10.38 5.57
C ASP A 210 -7.12 -11.74 6.20
N GLY A 211 -7.67 -11.72 7.42
CA GLY A 211 -8.16 -12.87 8.16
C GLY A 211 -7.12 -13.56 9.04
N GLU A 212 -5.89 -13.06 9.14
CA GLU A 212 -4.96 -13.34 10.24
C GLU A 212 -5.21 -12.37 11.41
N LEU A 213 -4.93 -12.79 12.65
CA LEU A 213 -5.09 -11.91 13.81
C LEU A 213 -3.93 -10.91 13.90
N ASP A 214 -4.22 -9.67 14.29
CA ASP A 214 -3.22 -8.64 14.65
C ASP A 214 -2.12 -9.21 15.55
N SER A 215 -2.54 -9.94 16.60
CA SER A 215 -1.63 -10.56 17.57
C SER A 215 -0.69 -11.62 16.95
N CYS A 216 -1.12 -12.26 15.87
CA CYS A 216 -0.34 -13.26 15.15
C CYS A 216 0.59 -12.63 14.13
N GLU A 217 0.16 -11.57 13.47
CA GLU A 217 1.05 -10.74 12.63
C GLU A 217 2.21 -10.19 13.46
N ILE A 218 1.92 -9.66 14.65
CA ILE A 218 2.93 -9.19 15.61
C ILE A 218 3.87 -10.34 16.00
N ALA A 219 3.33 -11.52 16.30
CA ALA A 219 4.15 -12.70 16.59
C ALA A 219 5.01 -13.15 15.38
N ASN A 220 4.55 -12.88 14.16
CA ASN A 220 5.25 -13.12 12.90
C ASN A 220 6.21 -11.99 12.49
N GLY A 221 6.28 -10.91 13.27
CA GLY A 221 7.25 -9.83 13.12
C GLY A 221 6.70 -8.51 12.58
N ALA A 222 5.37 -8.32 12.56
CA ALA A 222 4.81 -6.98 12.44
C ALA A 222 5.28 -6.10 13.60
N LEU A 223 5.47 -4.81 13.32
CA LEU A 223 5.92 -3.84 14.31
C LEU A 223 4.72 -3.45 15.20
N ASP A 224 4.93 -3.48 16.51
CA ASP A 224 3.98 -3.04 17.56
C ASP A 224 4.84 -2.42 18.66
N CYS A 225 5.23 -1.18 18.43
CA CYS A 225 6.26 -0.52 19.22
C CYS A 225 5.74 -0.02 20.59
N ASP A 226 4.47 0.35 20.68
CA ASP A 226 3.83 0.79 21.93
C ASP A 226 3.14 -0.36 22.69
N SER A 227 3.11 -1.56 22.10
CA SER A 227 2.63 -2.81 22.69
C SER A 227 1.15 -2.76 23.06
N ASP A 228 0.34 -2.07 22.26
CA ASP A 228 -1.10 -1.93 22.48
C ASP A 228 -1.90 -3.10 21.87
N GLY A 229 -1.24 -3.93 21.06
CA GLY A 229 -1.79 -5.12 20.41
C GLY A 229 -2.33 -4.89 19.00
N VAL A 230 -2.12 -3.70 18.42
CA VAL A 230 -2.45 -3.34 17.04
C VAL A 230 -1.14 -3.06 16.28
N PRO A 231 -0.87 -3.68 15.12
CA PRO A 231 0.32 -3.40 14.34
C PRO A 231 0.45 -1.92 13.96
N ASP A 232 1.65 -1.35 14.03
CA ASP A 232 1.95 0.02 13.60
C ASP A 232 1.41 0.33 12.19
N PRO A 233 1.56 -0.56 11.16
CA PRO A 233 0.99 -0.31 9.84
C PRO A 233 -0.52 -0.10 9.83
N CYS A 234 -1.25 -0.67 10.79
CA CYS A 234 -2.68 -0.46 10.95
C CYS A 234 -2.99 0.84 11.68
N GLN A 235 -2.23 1.17 12.73
CA GLN A 235 -2.37 2.46 13.42
C GLN A 235 -2.13 3.64 12.45
N LEU A 236 -1.20 3.49 11.51
CA LEU A 236 -0.98 4.45 10.42
C LEU A 236 -2.18 4.61 9.48
N GLN A 237 -2.92 3.54 9.21
CA GLN A 237 -4.17 3.63 8.43
C GLN A 237 -5.28 4.35 9.20
N GLU A 238 -5.28 4.25 10.54
CA GLU A 238 -6.22 4.95 11.41
C GLU A 238 -5.87 6.45 11.61
N GLY A 239 -4.70 6.87 11.14
CA GLY A 239 -4.29 8.27 11.07
C GLY A 239 -3.34 8.72 12.18
N GLU A 240 -2.63 7.79 12.80
CA GLU A 240 -1.45 8.12 13.60
C GLU A 240 -0.35 8.76 12.73
N GLU A 241 0.55 9.52 13.36
CA GLU A 241 1.56 10.33 12.67
C GLU A 241 2.80 9.47 12.30
N ASP A 242 3.23 9.57 11.04
CA ASP A 242 4.50 9.04 10.46
C ASP A 242 5.01 10.10 9.49
N CYS A 243 5.70 11.09 10.03
CA CYS A 243 6.07 12.27 9.28
C CYS A 243 7.21 11.98 8.28
N ASP A 244 8.10 11.05 8.62
CA ASP A 244 9.28 10.70 7.83
C ASP A 244 9.00 9.56 6.80
N GLN A 245 7.81 8.96 6.88
CA GLN A 245 7.28 7.92 6.00
C GLN A 245 8.14 6.65 6.00
N ASN A 246 8.76 6.34 7.13
CA ASN A 246 9.60 5.16 7.28
C ASN A 246 8.78 3.89 7.62
N GLY A 247 7.47 4.04 7.91
CA GLY A 247 6.55 2.97 8.27
C GLY A 247 6.54 2.61 9.77
N VAL A 248 7.12 3.46 10.62
CA VAL A 248 7.11 3.41 12.09
C VAL A 248 6.32 4.64 12.58
N LEU A 249 5.61 4.50 13.70
CA LEU A 249 4.92 5.65 14.30
C LEU A 249 5.91 6.69 14.82
N ASP A 250 5.59 7.98 14.69
CA ASP A 250 6.39 9.08 15.24
C ASP A 250 6.61 8.89 16.76
N ALA A 251 5.58 8.41 17.47
CA ALA A 251 5.64 8.10 18.90
C ALA A 251 6.71 7.05 19.26
N CYS A 252 7.05 6.19 18.31
CA CYS A 252 8.01 5.11 18.47
C CYS A 252 9.41 5.51 18.02
N ASP A 253 9.52 6.35 17.00
CA ASP A 253 10.79 6.99 16.64
C ASP A 253 11.25 7.94 17.75
N LEU A 254 10.33 8.63 18.45
CA LEU A 254 10.62 9.46 19.62
C LEU A 254 11.19 8.69 20.83
N ALA A 255 11.16 7.35 20.81
CA ALA A 255 11.88 6.54 21.79
C ALA A 255 13.41 6.65 21.61
N ASN A 256 13.88 7.05 20.43
CA ASN A 256 15.26 7.41 20.17
C ASN A 256 15.47 8.92 20.40
N PRO A 257 16.15 9.33 21.49
CA PRO A 257 16.38 10.74 21.78
C PRO A 257 17.29 11.42 20.74
N ASP A 258 18.00 10.65 19.91
CA ASP A 258 18.82 11.20 18.83
C ASP A 258 17.96 11.70 17.63
N LEU A 259 16.64 11.46 17.64
CA LEU A 259 15.69 11.94 16.63
C LEU A 259 14.82 13.12 17.10
N ASP A 260 15.00 13.58 18.34
CA ASP A 260 14.34 14.75 18.95
C ASP A 260 15.42 15.51 19.74
N CYS A 261 16.32 16.16 19.00
CA CYS A 261 17.54 16.73 19.54
C CYS A 261 17.27 17.85 20.57
N ASP A 262 16.16 18.59 20.37
CA ASP A 262 15.78 19.76 21.16
C ASP A 262 14.78 19.39 22.28
N GLY A 263 14.27 18.16 22.25
CA GLY A 263 13.43 17.55 23.28
C GLY A 263 12.02 18.13 23.31
N ASN A 264 11.54 18.67 22.19
CA ASN A 264 10.23 19.31 22.10
C ASN A 264 9.07 18.30 21.89
N GLY A 265 9.41 17.04 21.61
CA GLY A 265 8.45 15.94 21.41
C GLY A 265 7.93 15.83 19.98
N LEU A 266 8.62 16.41 19.01
CA LEU A 266 8.46 16.19 17.58
C LEU A 266 9.78 15.60 17.05
N LEU A 267 9.71 14.81 15.98
CA LEU A 267 10.95 14.33 15.36
C LEU A 267 11.61 15.47 14.60
N ASP A 268 12.95 15.54 14.65
CA ASP A 268 13.74 16.53 13.94
C ASP A 268 13.35 16.58 12.46
N GLY A 269 13.12 15.40 11.85
CA GLY A 269 12.71 15.25 10.45
C GLY A 269 11.33 15.85 10.11
N CYS A 270 10.42 15.96 11.09
CA CYS A 270 9.11 16.59 10.93
C CYS A 270 9.20 18.13 10.97
N GLU A 271 10.30 18.66 11.50
CA GLU A 271 10.45 20.07 11.82
C GLU A 271 11.30 20.84 10.81
N ILE A 272 11.94 20.14 9.86
CA ILE A 272 12.79 20.75 8.84
C ILE A 272 11.97 21.68 7.94
N ASP A 273 12.17 22.98 8.11
CA ASP A 273 11.64 24.03 7.26
C ASP A 273 12.65 25.19 7.10
N PRO A 274 12.48 26.10 6.12
CA PRO A 274 13.45 27.18 5.89
C PRO A 274 13.68 28.17 7.05
N GLY A 275 12.88 28.11 8.11
CA GLY A 275 12.99 28.89 9.34
C GLY A 275 13.64 28.14 10.49
N SER A 276 13.60 26.81 10.50
CA SER A 276 14.24 25.93 11.50
C SER A 276 15.55 25.29 11.02
N ASP A 277 15.75 25.17 9.70
CA ASP A 277 17.01 24.80 9.03
C ASP A 277 17.37 25.94 8.05
N GLN A 278 17.96 27.02 8.57
CA GLN A 278 18.26 28.21 7.76
C GLN A 278 19.44 27.97 6.81
N ASN A 279 20.32 27.04 7.14
CA ASN A 279 21.53 26.75 6.38
C ASN A 279 21.28 25.70 5.26
N GLY A 280 20.18 24.95 5.35
CA GLY A 280 19.72 23.95 4.39
C GLY A 280 20.54 22.65 4.41
N ASP A 281 21.16 22.30 5.54
CA ASP A 281 22.00 21.11 5.70
C ASP A 281 21.22 19.86 6.14
N GLY A 282 19.94 20.01 6.45
CA GLY A 282 19.05 18.93 6.86
C GLY A 282 19.14 18.57 8.34
N ILE A 283 19.76 19.42 9.15
CA ILE A 283 19.79 19.36 10.61
C ILE A 283 19.14 20.65 11.14
N LEU A 284 18.27 20.57 12.14
CA LEU A 284 17.68 21.79 12.71
C LEU A 284 18.75 22.68 13.32
N ASP A 285 18.60 23.99 13.19
CA ASP A 285 19.45 24.98 13.82
C ASP A 285 19.49 24.79 15.36
N SER A 286 18.40 24.28 15.97
CA SER A 286 18.31 23.92 17.40
C SER A 286 19.16 22.70 17.79
N CYS A 287 19.53 21.86 16.81
CA CYS A 287 20.40 20.69 16.97
C CYS A 287 21.88 21.00 16.70
N GLN A 288 22.24 22.26 16.45
CA GLN A 288 23.56 22.64 15.96
C GLN A 288 24.36 23.43 16.99
N ASP A 289 25.69 23.40 16.82
CA ASP A 289 26.60 23.84 17.87
C ASP A 289 26.77 25.35 17.94
N PHE A 290 27.03 26.05 16.82
CA PHE A 290 27.37 27.49 16.87
C PHE A 290 27.33 28.24 15.53
N ILE A 291 27.52 29.56 15.61
CA ILE A 291 27.83 30.45 14.48
C ILE A 291 29.28 30.93 14.60
N ARG A 292 30.12 30.63 13.61
CA ARG A 292 31.55 30.98 13.60
C ARG A 292 31.73 32.50 13.61
N GLY A 293 32.45 32.98 14.62
CA GLY A 293 32.71 34.40 14.86
C GLY A 293 31.75 35.09 15.82
N ASP A 294 30.63 34.47 16.22
CA ASP A 294 29.70 34.97 17.24
C ASP A 294 30.14 34.51 18.64
N CYS A 295 31.29 35.03 19.06
CA CYS A 295 31.96 34.62 20.29
C CYS A 295 31.16 34.94 21.57
N ASN A 296 30.17 35.85 21.49
CA ASN A 296 29.29 36.16 22.63
C ASN A 296 27.89 35.49 22.56
N ALA A 297 27.65 34.65 21.55
CA ALA A 297 26.45 33.82 21.36
C ALA A 297 25.13 34.61 21.36
N ILE A 298 25.06 35.70 20.59
CA ILE A 298 23.84 36.52 20.44
C ILE A 298 23.10 36.30 19.11
N GLY A 299 23.59 35.36 18.29
CA GLY A 299 23.04 34.98 16.99
C GLY A 299 23.57 35.80 15.81
N THR A 300 24.52 36.71 16.01
CA THR A 300 25.05 37.57 14.94
C THR A 300 26.50 37.97 15.19
N ILE A 301 27.35 37.91 14.16
CA ILE A 301 28.69 38.49 14.22
C ILE A 301 28.66 40.03 14.16
N ASP A 302 29.18 40.69 15.19
CA ASP A 302 29.37 42.14 15.23
C ASP A 302 30.61 42.58 16.04
N LEU A 303 30.72 43.89 16.31
CA LEU A 303 31.88 44.44 17.02
C LEU A 303 31.96 43.97 18.49
N ALA A 304 30.83 43.61 19.10
CA ALA A 304 30.77 43.11 20.47
C ALA A 304 31.48 41.76 20.59
N ASP A 305 31.51 40.91 19.56
CA ASP A 305 32.28 39.65 19.56
C ASP A 305 33.77 39.88 19.71
N ALA A 306 34.32 40.80 18.90
CA ALA A 306 35.73 41.16 19.01
C ALA A 306 36.08 41.74 20.40
N ILE A 307 35.18 42.54 20.97
CA ILE A 307 35.37 43.10 22.32
C ILE A 307 35.29 42.00 23.38
N PHE A 308 34.31 41.10 23.27
CA PHE A 308 34.11 39.99 24.19
C PHE A 308 35.33 39.07 24.22
N LEU A 309 35.80 38.66 23.04
CA LEU A 309 36.99 37.84 22.83
C LEU A 309 38.26 38.48 23.40
N LEU A 310 38.52 39.75 23.09
CA LEU A 310 39.67 40.47 23.67
C LEU A 310 39.56 40.53 25.19
N GLY A 311 38.36 40.73 25.72
CA GLY A 311 38.15 40.70 27.15
C GLY A 311 38.35 39.32 27.77
N TYR A 312 38.05 38.23 27.06
CA TYR A 312 38.36 36.87 27.50
C TYR A 312 39.89 36.66 27.56
N LEU A 313 40.60 37.00 26.49
CA LEU A 313 42.06 36.85 26.39
C LEU A 313 42.85 37.64 27.44
N PHE A 314 42.34 38.83 27.82
CA PHE A 314 43.01 39.71 28.79
C PHE A 314 42.35 39.72 30.18
N GLY A 315 41.38 38.84 30.44
CA GLY A 315 40.82 38.58 31.77
C GLY A 315 39.80 39.60 32.29
N SER A 316 39.13 40.33 31.40
CA SER A 316 38.05 41.26 31.74
C SER A 316 36.63 40.79 31.38
N SER A 317 36.48 39.73 30.56
CA SER A 317 35.18 39.12 30.22
C SER A 317 34.94 37.82 31.00
N GLY A 318 33.71 37.29 30.90
CA GLY A 318 33.31 36.01 31.49
C GLY A 318 33.94 34.79 30.81
N VAL A 319 33.39 33.61 31.08
CA VAL A 319 33.77 32.37 30.40
C VAL A 319 33.24 32.38 28.97
N VAL A 320 34.02 31.84 28.04
CA VAL A 320 33.56 31.51 26.68
C VAL A 320 32.80 30.20 26.78
N SER A 321 31.52 30.19 26.40
CA SER A 321 30.67 28.99 26.44
C SER A 321 30.84 28.11 25.20
N CYS A 322 31.30 28.69 24.09
CA CYS A 322 31.58 27.98 22.85
C CYS A 322 32.92 28.44 22.29
N ALA A 323 33.92 27.57 22.38
CA ALA A 323 35.28 27.88 21.99
C ALA A 323 35.40 28.00 20.47
N ASP A 324 34.71 27.15 19.72
CA ASP A 324 34.73 27.13 18.25
C ASP A 324 34.13 28.40 17.63
N ALA A 325 33.11 28.99 18.27
CA ALA A 325 32.57 30.29 17.86
C ALA A 325 33.60 31.42 17.95
N CYS A 326 34.56 31.32 18.88
CA CYS A 326 35.59 32.32 19.09
C CYS A 326 36.84 32.10 18.21
N ASP A 327 37.04 30.90 17.67
CA ASP A 327 38.06 30.60 16.66
C ASP A 327 37.49 30.82 15.25
N ILE A 328 37.36 32.09 14.90
CA ILE A 328 36.83 32.51 13.60
C ILE A 328 37.75 32.10 12.43
N ASN A 329 39.03 31.94 12.71
CA ASN A 329 40.04 31.69 11.68
C ASN A 329 40.35 30.18 11.51
N ASP A 330 39.78 29.35 12.39
CA ASP A 330 39.72 27.90 12.32
C ASP A 330 41.13 27.27 12.31
N ASP A 331 41.99 27.77 13.21
CA ASP A 331 43.36 27.27 13.39
C ASP A 331 43.59 26.45 14.67
N GLY A 332 42.52 26.19 15.43
CA GLY A 332 42.46 25.41 16.66
C GLY A 332 43.01 26.15 17.87
N ALA A 333 43.04 27.49 17.82
CA ALA A 333 43.58 28.30 18.92
C ALA A 333 42.87 29.66 19.04
N ILE A 334 42.25 29.89 20.21
CA ILE A 334 41.67 31.20 20.53
C ILE A 334 42.77 32.20 20.90
N ASP A 335 43.09 33.14 20.02
CA ASP A 335 44.04 34.22 20.27
C ASP A 335 43.69 35.59 19.63
N VAL A 336 44.67 36.50 19.56
CA VAL A 336 44.43 37.87 19.05
C VAL A 336 44.21 37.87 17.54
N ALA A 337 44.68 36.85 16.82
CA ALA A 337 44.44 36.67 15.39
C ALA A 337 42.94 36.57 15.09
N ASP A 338 42.17 35.89 15.94
CA ASP A 338 40.72 35.79 15.82
C ASP A 338 40.01 37.13 15.96
N ALA A 339 40.40 37.93 16.96
CA ALA A 339 39.86 39.28 17.12
C ALA A 339 40.16 40.17 15.90
N ILE A 340 41.33 40.00 15.28
CA ILE A 340 41.69 40.69 14.03
C ILE A 340 40.82 40.19 12.87
N SER A 341 40.60 38.88 12.80
CA SER A 341 39.78 38.23 11.76
C SER A 341 38.31 38.67 11.84
N ILE A 342 37.71 38.76 13.03
CA ILE A 342 36.36 39.34 13.23
C ILE A 342 36.30 40.77 12.68
N LEU A 343 37.24 41.62 13.09
CA LEU A 343 37.28 43.02 12.64
C LEU A 343 37.53 43.15 11.13
N SER A 344 38.31 42.23 10.55
CA SER A 344 38.58 42.17 9.12
C SER A 344 37.33 41.81 8.32
N ALA A 345 36.59 40.78 8.78
CA ALA A 345 35.32 40.35 8.20
C ALA A 345 34.27 41.48 8.24
N LEU A 346 34.17 42.22 9.35
CA LEU A 346 33.18 43.29 9.53
C LEU A 346 33.50 44.58 8.75
N PHE A 347 34.77 45.02 8.71
CA PHE A 347 35.10 46.40 8.28
C PHE A 347 36.06 46.50 7.10
N SER A 348 36.80 45.45 6.77
CA SER A 348 37.89 45.53 5.79
C SER A 348 37.59 44.80 4.48
N GLY A 349 36.40 44.20 4.33
CA GLY A 349 36.06 43.38 3.18
C GLY A 349 36.97 42.15 3.08
N GLY A 350 37.40 41.60 4.23
CA GLY A 350 38.07 40.31 4.29
C GLY A 350 37.15 39.18 3.81
N GLU A 351 37.72 37.98 3.68
CA GLU A 351 36.90 36.79 3.44
C GLU A 351 35.91 36.63 4.61
N PRO A 352 34.65 36.27 4.33
CA PRO A 352 33.70 35.93 5.38
C PRO A 352 34.23 34.74 6.21
N PRO A 353 33.73 34.55 7.44
CA PRO A 353 34.06 33.36 8.24
C PRO A 353 33.82 32.08 7.44
N GLY A 354 34.61 31.04 7.74
CA GLY A 354 34.33 29.68 7.30
C GLY A 354 33.00 29.17 7.88
N GLN A 355 32.52 28.03 7.38
CA GLN A 355 31.34 27.38 7.96
C GLN A 355 31.64 26.95 9.42
N PRO A 356 30.67 27.02 10.35
CA PRO A 356 29.28 27.46 10.15
C PRO A 356 29.11 29.00 10.15
N PHE A 357 28.60 29.58 9.05
CA PHE A 357 28.29 31.03 8.93
C PHE A 357 27.41 31.28 7.68
N PRO A 358 26.39 32.17 7.72
CA PRO A 358 25.96 33.04 8.81
C PRO A 358 24.93 32.43 9.77
N PHE A 359 24.64 31.14 9.60
CA PHE A 359 23.65 30.40 10.37
C PHE A 359 24.36 29.40 11.27
N CYS A 360 23.60 28.80 12.20
CA CYS A 360 24.07 27.71 13.03
C CYS A 360 24.61 26.57 12.15
N GLY A 361 25.48 25.74 12.72
CA GLY A 361 25.96 24.54 12.07
C GLY A 361 26.97 23.80 12.93
N LEU A 362 27.31 22.60 12.48
CA LEU A 362 28.41 21.82 13.05
C LEU A 362 29.77 22.36 12.59
N ASP A 363 30.81 22.10 13.36
CA ASP A 363 32.18 22.36 12.93
C ASP A 363 32.61 21.36 11.82
N PRO A 364 32.89 21.81 10.58
CA PRO A 364 33.38 20.92 9.53
C PRO A 364 34.82 20.44 9.75
N THR A 365 35.54 21.07 10.69
CA THR A 365 37.00 21.00 10.86
C THR A 365 37.40 20.66 12.30
N ASP A 366 36.66 19.72 12.90
CA ASP A 366 36.85 19.18 14.27
C ASP A 366 38.30 19.25 14.80
N ASP A 367 38.48 19.97 15.91
CA ASP A 367 39.75 20.16 16.59
C ASP A 367 39.72 19.80 18.09
N THR A 368 40.38 20.56 18.97
CA THR A 368 40.35 20.33 20.43
C THR A 368 39.52 21.36 21.19
N LEU A 369 39.03 22.38 20.50
CA LEU A 369 38.02 23.30 20.96
C LEU A 369 36.66 22.60 20.85
N GLU A 370 35.75 22.95 21.77
CA GLU A 370 34.41 22.37 21.85
C GLU A 370 33.43 23.48 22.26
N CYS A 371 32.14 23.25 22.02
CA CYS A 371 31.07 24.11 22.50
C CYS A 371 30.31 23.46 23.67
N GLU A 372 30.46 24.03 24.87
CA GLU A 372 29.72 23.60 26.06
C GLU A 372 28.27 24.12 26.05
N GLY A 373 27.99 25.17 25.27
CA GLY A 373 26.64 25.68 25.02
C GLY A 373 26.61 26.98 24.20
N PHE A 374 25.54 27.14 23.42
CA PHE A 374 25.34 28.28 22.53
C PHE A 374 23.84 28.64 22.44
N ASP A 375 23.41 29.60 23.27
CA ASP A 375 21.99 29.93 23.46
C ASP A 375 21.26 30.39 22.18
N SER A 376 21.97 30.84 21.15
CA SER A 376 21.38 31.32 19.90
C SER A 376 21.08 30.23 18.87
N CYS A 377 21.52 28.99 19.11
CA CYS A 377 21.24 27.80 18.28
C CYS A 377 20.37 26.79 19.05
N ALA A 378 19.51 27.23 19.98
CA ALA A 378 18.70 26.37 20.84
C ALA A 378 17.25 26.87 20.99
#